data_AF-A0A6M4ILY3-F1
#
_entry.id   AF-A0A6M4ILY3-F1
#
_cell.length_a   1.000
_cell.length_b   1.000
_cell.length_c   1.000
_cell.angle_alpha   90.00
_cell.angle_beta   90.00
_cell.angle_gamma   90.00
#
_symmetry.space_group_name_H-M   'P 1'
#
loop_
_entity.id
_entity.type
_entity.pdbx_description
1 polymer ?
#
loop_
_entity_poly.entity_id
_entity_poly.type
_entity_poly.pdbx_seq_one_letter_code
_entity_poly.pdbx_strand_id
1 'polypeptide(L)'
;MIRRRAALVLSGMAAITAAILYQPPAELLAGSSAESAKLAVPVVEAGPESRGVSGDVQMHFVRAGERVAFPVRVRGNAQGFTYQWIEVRSNSSADVARPLRGDTLLAPLTPGFYELAVTRAGVVQRITEPRLAVLVPFELKLGSTLNGYQIGRYPAEWAHDEQAERPAGFAEVREADLDLQLTRHIKVRDFVTHDRQTVWPRYVAVDPRVLDKIELVMRELARRRGEERMDFDVEVHSGFRTPIHNSGVEGSARDSRHLYGDAADVAIDADGDGKLTIFDAYRVEQAVDWVERLHPELAGGLGVYSSRRFSTPYCHIDARGERKRWRG
;
A
#
# COMPACT_ATOMS: atom_id res chain seq x y z
N MET A 1 96.88 -8.61 -43.90
CA MET A 1 96.99 -7.34 -43.13
C MET A 1 95.85 -6.41 -43.55
N ILE A 2 95.17 -5.82 -42.57
CA ILE A 2 94.26 -4.65 -42.66
C ILE A 2 92.78 -4.89 -43.10
N ARG A 3 91.94 -5.00 -42.06
CA ARG A 3 90.62 -4.35 -41.78
C ARG A 3 89.56 -4.20 -42.89
N ARG A 4 88.44 -4.93 -42.74
CA ARG A 4 87.10 -4.49 -43.19
C ARG A 4 86.29 -3.95 -42.01
N ARG A 5 85.60 -2.85 -42.29
CA ARG A 5 84.85 -1.95 -41.38
C ARG A 5 83.40 -2.40 -41.20
N ALA A 6 82.87 -2.09 -40.02
CA ALA A 6 81.54 -1.53 -39.71
C ALA A 6 80.28 -2.19 -40.28
N ALA A 7 79.42 -2.70 -39.38
CA ALA A 7 77.99 -2.36 -39.31
C ALA A 7 77.38 -3.02 -38.05
N LEU A 8 77.27 -2.27 -36.96
CA LEU A 8 76.29 -2.55 -35.92
C LEU A 8 75.83 -1.22 -35.34
N VAL A 9 74.58 -1.19 -34.92
CA VAL A 9 73.87 -0.10 -34.22
C VAL A 9 73.26 0.95 -35.15
N LEU A 10 72.01 0.69 -35.58
CA LEU A 10 70.93 1.69 -35.70
C LEU A 10 69.60 0.99 -36.04
N SER A 11 69.04 0.26 -35.08
CA SER A 11 67.66 -0.25 -35.16
C SER A 11 66.90 -0.15 -33.82
N GLY A 12 67.43 0.63 -32.86
CA GLY A 12 66.83 0.81 -31.53
C GLY A 12 66.02 2.09 -31.30
N MET A 13 66.00 3.04 -32.25
CA MET A 13 65.33 4.35 -32.05
C MET A 13 64.05 4.57 -32.88
N ALA A 14 63.57 3.58 -33.64
CA ALA A 14 62.31 3.70 -34.36
C ALA A 14 61.10 3.09 -33.62
N ALA A 15 61.33 2.22 -32.63
CA ALA A 15 60.26 1.53 -31.92
C ALA A 15 59.72 2.28 -30.69
N ILE A 16 60.50 3.20 -30.11
CA ILE A 16 60.11 3.92 -28.88
C ILE A 16 59.30 5.20 -29.17
N THR A 17 59.43 5.79 -30.36
CA THR A 17 58.70 7.02 -30.71
C THR A 17 57.26 6.76 -31.16
N ALA A 18 56.93 5.54 -31.61
CA ALA A 18 55.56 5.18 -32.00
C ALA A 18 54.64 4.88 -30.80
N ALA A 19 55.21 4.63 -29.61
CA ALA A 19 54.44 4.33 -28.40
C ALA A 19 54.01 5.58 -27.60
N ILE A 20 54.51 6.78 -27.93
CA ILE A 20 54.25 8.01 -27.16
C ILE A 20 53.19 8.92 -27.82
N LEU A 21 52.74 8.62 -29.05
CA LEU A 21 51.74 9.45 -29.76
C LEU A 21 50.56 8.68 -30.36
N TYR A 22 50.29 7.46 -29.90
CA TYR A 22 49.01 6.80 -30.21
C TYR A 22 48.00 7.11 -29.10
N GLN A 23 47.33 8.25 -29.21
CA GLN A 23 46.06 8.45 -28.55
C GLN A 23 44.99 7.79 -29.43
N PRO A 24 44.32 6.73 -28.96
CA PRO A 24 43.23 6.15 -29.74
C PRO A 24 42.14 7.22 -29.94
N PRO A 25 41.48 7.26 -31.12
CA PRO A 25 40.38 8.19 -31.35
C PRO A 25 39.32 8.02 -30.25
N ALA A 26 38.77 9.14 -29.77
CA ALA A 26 37.79 9.18 -28.68
C ALA A 26 36.52 8.35 -28.94
N GLU A 27 36.32 7.85 -30.15
CA GLU A 27 35.24 6.93 -30.54
C GLU A 27 35.50 5.45 -30.17
N LEU A 28 36.69 5.10 -29.68
CA LEU A 28 37.05 3.76 -29.19
C LEU A 28 37.13 3.65 -27.66
N LEU A 29 36.82 4.72 -26.94
CA LEU A 29 36.33 4.63 -25.58
C LEU A 29 34.84 4.24 -25.65
N ALA A 30 34.58 3.01 -26.09
CA ALA A 30 33.36 2.34 -25.72
C ALA A 30 33.31 2.43 -24.20
N GLY A 31 32.44 3.29 -23.67
CA GLY A 31 32.10 3.33 -22.25
C GLY A 31 31.95 1.88 -21.82
N SER A 32 32.62 1.53 -20.71
CA SER A 32 32.73 0.13 -20.27
C SER A 32 31.39 -0.57 -20.48
N SER A 33 31.39 -1.78 -21.03
CA SER A 33 30.17 -2.56 -21.25
C SER A 33 29.30 -2.65 -19.99
N ALA A 34 29.86 -2.40 -18.80
CA ALA A 34 29.16 -2.22 -17.54
C ALA A 34 28.32 -0.91 -17.43
N GLU A 35 28.74 0.22 -17.98
CA GLU A 35 27.93 1.46 -18.05
C GLU A 35 26.82 1.36 -19.11
N SER A 36 27.10 0.81 -20.30
CA SER A 36 26.05 0.54 -21.30
C SER A 36 25.10 -0.59 -20.89
N ALA A 37 25.54 -1.57 -20.09
CA ALA A 37 24.66 -2.60 -19.52
C ALA A 37 23.82 -2.07 -18.35
N LYS A 38 24.33 -1.10 -17.57
CA LYS A 38 23.52 -0.37 -16.58
C LYS A 38 22.42 0.46 -17.23
N LEU A 39 22.59 0.88 -18.49
CA LEU A 39 21.62 1.64 -19.27
C LEU A 39 20.46 0.82 -19.87
N ALA A 40 20.39 -0.50 -19.65
CA ALA A 40 19.34 -1.34 -20.26
C ALA A 40 18.63 -2.29 -19.29
N VAL A 41 18.67 -2.03 -17.97
CA VAL A 41 17.75 -2.71 -17.04
C VAL A 41 16.42 -1.96 -17.08
N PRO A 42 15.38 -2.49 -17.75
CA PRO A 42 14.07 -1.85 -17.78
C PRO A 42 13.54 -1.64 -16.37
N VAL A 43 13.26 -0.39 -15.99
CA VAL A 43 12.68 -0.08 -14.68
C VAL A 43 11.20 -0.46 -14.69
N VAL A 44 10.79 -1.19 -13.65
CA VAL A 44 9.43 -1.69 -13.47
C VAL A 44 8.80 -1.05 -12.24
N GLU A 45 7.68 -0.36 -12.43
CA GLU A 45 6.95 0.35 -11.38
C GLU A 45 5.47 -0.08 -11.39
N ALA A 46 4.79 -0.01 -10.25
CA ALA A 46 3.34 -0.11 -10.24
C ALA A 46 2.74 1.10 -10.98
N GLY A 47 1.69 0.87 -11.76
CA GLY A 47 0.90 1.94 -12.35
C GLY A 47 0.20 2.76 -11.26
N PRO A 48 0.05 4.09 -11.41
CA PRO A 48 -0.67 4.94 -10.46
C PRO A 48 -2.13 4.49 -10.28
N GLU A 49 -2.72 3.82 -11.27
CA GLU A 49 -4.07 3.27 -11.19
C GLU A 49 -4.19 2.17 -10.11
N SER A 50 -3.07 1.60 -9.67
CA SER A 50 -3.02 0.66 -8.55
C SER A 50 -3.11 1.34 -7.17
N ARG A 51 -3.09 2.68 -7.09
CA ARG A 51 -3.03 3.41 -5.81
C ARG A 51 -4.33 4.12 -5.44
N GLY A 52 -5.46 3.64 -5.96
CA GLY A 52 -6.77 4.26 -5.77
C GLY A 52 -6.89 5.60 -6.51
N VAL A 53 -8.00 6.28 -6.28
CA VAL A 53 -8.30 7.59 -6.90
C VAL A 53 -7.47 8.71 -6.27
N SER A 54 -7.12 8.59 -4.99
CA SER A 54 -6.17 9.47 -4.29
C SER A 54 -4.77 9.39 -4.87
N GLY A 55 -4.35 8.20 -5.33
CA GLY A 55 -2.95 7.91 -5.66
C GLY A 55 -2.10 7.52 -4.45
N ASP A 56 -2.70 7.44 -3.26
CA ASP A 56 -2.01 7.21 -1.98
C ASP A 56 -2.36 5.87 -1.31
N VAL A 57 -3.21 5.03 -1.92
CA VAL A 57 -3.46 3.68 -1.41
C VAL A 57 -2.24 2.80 -1.65
N GLN A 58 -1.74 2.17 -0.57
CA GLN A 58 -0.51 1.37 -0.57
C GLN A 58 -0.76 -0.11 -0.30
N MET A 59 -2.02 -0.55 -0.15
CA MET A 59 -2.37 -1.94 0.07
C MET A 59 -3.66 -2.35 -0.65
N HIS A 60 -3.60 -3.44 -1.40
CA HIS A 60 -4.75 -4.14 -1.97
C HIS A 60 -5.19 -5.27 -1.07
N PHE A 61 -6.49 -5.52 -0.98
CA PHE A 61 -7.07 -6.62 -0.22
C PHE A 61 -7.79 -7.55 -1.19
N VAL A 62 -7.40 -8.83 -1.21
CA VAL A 62 -7.91 -9.80 -2.18
C VAL A 62 -8.07 -11.18 -1.55
N ARG A 63 -9.03 -11.99 -1.99
CA ARG A 63 -9.11 -13.38 -1.52
C ARG A 63 -8.00 -14.22 -2.16
N ALA A 64 -7.64 -15.29 -1.46
CA ALA A 64 -6.69 -16.28 -1.96
C ALA A 64 -7.10 -16.81 -3.34
N GLY A 65 -6.18 -16.78 -4.30
CA GLY A 65 -6.40 -17.29 -5.65
C GLY A 65 -7.28 -16.42 -6.56
N GLU A 66 -7.73 -15.24 -6.13
CA GLU A 66 -8.42 -14.30 -7.01
C GLU A 66 -7.46 -13.50 -7.88
N ARG A 67 -8.01 -12.87 -8.91
CA ARG A 67 -7.28 -11.97 -9.81
C ARG A 67 -7.40 -10.53 -9.32
N VAL A 68 -6.28 -9.83 -9.19
CA VAL A 68 -6.20 -8.43 -8.77
C VAL A 68 -5.72 -7.55 -9.93
N ALA A 69 -6.39 -6.43 -10.16
CA ALA A 69 -5.90 -5.40 -11.07
C ALA A 69 -4.66 -4.74 -10.46
N PHE A 70 -3.51 -4.98 -11.07
CA PHE A 70 -2.21 -4.49 -10.67
C PHE A 70 -1.43 -4.11 -11.96
N PRO A 71 -1.79 -3.00 -12.60
CA PRO A 71 -1.08 -2.54 -13.79
C PRO A 71 0.37 -2.27 -13.44
N VAL A 72 1.28 -2.74 -14.30
CA VAL A 72 2.72 -2.54 -14.14
C VAL A 72 3.22 -1.74 -15.33
N ARG A 73 3.96 -0.65 -15.05
CA ARG A 73 4.61 0.17 -16.07
C ARG A 73 6.05 -0.27 -16.22
N VAL A 74 6.44 -0.56 -17.45
CA VAL A 74 7.82 -0.92 -17.80
C VAL A 74 8.40 0.19 -18.67
N ARG A 75 9.48 0.83 -18.22
CA ARG A 75 10.25 1.73 -19.09
C ARG A 75 11.17 0.89 -19.97
N GLY A 76 10.82 0.77 -21.25
CA GLY A 76 11.55 -0.05 -22.24
C GLY A 76 10.69 -1.20 -22.80
N ASN A 77 11.32 -2.33 -23.12
CA ASN A 77 10.61 -3.49 -23.67
C ASN A 77 9.89 -4.28 -22.57
N ALA A 78 8.56 -4.36 -22.61
CA ALA A 78 7.73 -5.07 -21.63
C ALA A 78 7.63 -6.60 -21.80
N GLN A 79 8.27 -7.18 -22.82
CA GLN A 79 8.21 -8.62 -23.07
C GLN A 79 9.19 -9.43 -22.23
N GLY A 80 8.82 -10.67 -21.92
CA GLY A 80 9.71 -11.65 -21.28
C GLY A 80 9.89 -11.48 -19.76
N PHE A 81 9.07 -10.64 -19.12
CA PHE A 81 9.02 -10.56 -17.68
C PHE A 81 8.19 -11.68 -17.07
N THR A 82 8.62 -12.14 -15.90
CA THR A 82 7.81 -12.96 -15.00
C THR A 82 7.59 -12.23 -13.69
N TYR A 83 6.54 -12.59 -12.96
CA TYR A 83 6.30 -12.08 -11.62
C TYR A 83 6.14 -13.22 -10.61
N GLN A 84 6.44 -12.89 -9.35
CA GLN A 84 6.16 -13.69 -8.16
C GLN A 84 5.71 -12.76 -7.04
N TRP A 85 4.85 -13.27 -6.17
CA TRP A 85 4.55 -12.63 -4.90
C TRP A 85 5.50 -13.17 -3.86
N ILE A 86 6.23 -12.29 -3.18
CA ILE A 86 7.14 -12.70 -2.10
C ILE A 86 6.55 -12.18 -0.80
N GLU A 87 6.37 -13.07 0.17
CA GLU A 87 5.78 -12.74 1.48
C GLU A 87 6.70 -11.80 2.24
N VAL A 88 6.14 -10.71 2.78
CA VAL A 88 6.89 -9.66 3.49
C VAL A 88 7.68 -10.22 4.67
N ARG A 89 7.08 -11.15 5.45
CA ARG A 89 7.69 -11.65 6.69
C ARG A 89 8.78 -12.69 6.45
N SER A 90 8.52 -13.68 5.60
CA SER A 90 9.46 -14.78 5.36
C SER A 90 10.48 -14.47 4.25
N ASN A 91 10.24 -13.42 3.46
CA ASN A 91 10.97 -13.12 2.24
C ASN A 91 11.03 -14.34 1.28
N SER A 92 10.02 -15.21 1.35
CA SER A 92 9.93 -16.42 0.53
C SER A 92 8.87 -16.23 -0.55
N SER A 93 9.10 -16.86 -1.70
CA SER A 93 8.11 -16.83 -2.77
C SER A 93 6.88 -17.61 -2.37
N ALA A 94 5.73 -16.98 -2.47
CA ALA A 94 4.44 -17.59 -2.18
C ALA A 94 4.02 -18.60 -3.26
N ASP A 95 4.60 -18.47 -4.46
CA ASP A 95 4.15 -19.15 -5.66
C ASP A 95 5.27 -19.32 -6.69
N VAL A 96 4.98 -20.05 -7.77
CA VAL A 96 5.86 -20.18 -8.93
C VAL A 96 5.88 -18.92 -9.78
N ALA A 97 6.97 -18.69 -10.51
CA ALA A 97 7.08 -17.57 -11.44
C ALA A 97 6.07 -17.69 -12.58
N ARG A 98 5.34 -16.60 -12.83
CA ARG A 98 4.29 -16.51 -13.86
C ARG A 98 4.64 -15.45 -14.90
N PRO A 99 4.30 -15.63 -16.19
CA PRO A 99 4.48 -14.56 -17.17
C PRO A 99 3.71 -13.30 -16.76
N LEU A 100 4.38 -12.14 -16.80
CA LEU A 100 3.72 -10.85 -16.61
C LEU A 100 3.01 -10.49 -17.92
N ARG A 101 1.69 -10.67 -17.96
CA ARG A 101 0.84 -10.42 -19.13
C ARG A 101 -0.39 -9.61 -18.72
N GLY A 102 -0.56 -8.44 -19.31
CA GLY A 102 -1.67 -7.54 -19.01
C GLY A 102 -1.50 -6.84 -17.67
N ASP A 103 -2.62 -6.35 -17.15
CA ASP A 103 -2.75 -5.51 -15.96
C ASP A 103 -3.29 -6.26 -14.74
N THR A 104 -3.47 -7.58 -14.84
CA THR A 104 -4.16 -8.38 -13.83
C THR A 104 -3.28 -9.55 -13.39
N LEU A 105 -3.04 -9.66 -12.09
CA LEU A 105 -2.16 -10.66 -11.48
C LEU A 105 -2.97 -11.65 -10.63
N LEU A 106 -2.51 -12.90 -10.54
CA LEU A 106 -3.14 -13.92 -9.72
C LEU A 106 -2.55 -13.87 -8.31
N ALA A 107 -3.42 -13.68 -7.31
CA ALA A 107 -3.04 -13.65 -5.89
C ALA A 107 -2.54 -15.02 -5.41
N PRO A 108 -1.63 -15.06 -4.41
CA PRO A 108 -1.25 -16.29 -3.73
C PRO A 108 -2.45 -17.05 -3.14
N LEU A 109 -2.29 -18.35 -2.91
CA LEU A 109 -3.30 -19.19 -2.23
C LEU A 109 -3.20 -19.11 -0.70
N THR A 110 -2.09 -18.60 -0.18
CA THR A 110 -1.83 -18.48 1.25
C THR A 110 -2.14 -17.06 1.71
N PRO A 111 -2.87 -16.87 2.83
CA PRO A 111 -3.06 -15.56 3.43
C PRO A 111 -1.74 -14.94 3.90
N GLY A 112 -1.63 -13.61 3.79
CA GLY A 112 -0.44 -12.88 4.19
C GLY A 112 -0.26 -11.55 3.46
N PHE A 113 0.81 -10.84 3.80
CA PHE A 113 1.21 -9.62 3.10
C PHE A 113 2.32 -9.93 2.11
N TYR A 114 2.17 -9.47 0.89
CA TYR A 114 3.06 -9.74 -0.22
C TYR A 114 3.46 -8.46 -0.93
N GLU A 115 4.67 -8.46 -1.47
CA GLU A 115 5.09 -7.46 -2.45
C GLU A 115 5.40 -8.18 -3.77
N LEU A 116 5.39 -7.42 -4.86
CA LEU A 116 5.55 -7.98 -6.20
C LEU A 116 7.04 -8.01 -6.56
N ALA A 117 7.57 -9.18 -6.90
CA ALA A 117 8.88 -9.34 -7.51
C ALA A 117 8.69 -9.57 -9.01
N VAL A 118 9.32 -8.73 -9.83
CA VAL A 118 9.30 -8.85 -11.29
C VAL A 118 10.70 -9.21 -11.76
N THR A 119 10.82 -10.27 -12.55
CA THR A 119 12.10 -10.85 -12.96
C THR A 119 12.23 -10.89 -14.47
N ARG A 120 13.41 -10.56 -14.99
CA ARG A 120 13.80 -10.79 -16.39
C ARG A 120 15.29 -11.03 -16.49
N ALA A 121 15.67 -12.08 -17.24
CA ALA A 121 17.08 -12.44 -17.48
C ALA A 121 17.92 -12.52 -16.18
N GLY A 122 17.33 -13.05 -15.10
CA GLY A 122 17.97 -13.17 -13.78
C GLY A 122 17.98 -11.89 -12.94
N VAL A 123 17.56 -10.74 -13.49
CA VAL A 123 17.44 -9.49 -12.74
C VAL A 123 16.07 -9.40 -12.08
N VAL A 124 16.05 -9.29 -10.75
CA VAL A 124 14.83 -9.17 -9.93
C VAL A 124 14.66 -7.70 -9.52
N GLN A 125 13.46 -7.16 -9.74
CA GLN A 125 13.03 -5.86 -9.26
C GLN A 125 11.86 -6.01 -8.30
N ARG A 126 11.93 -5.31 -7.17
CA ARG A 126 10.94 -5.38 -6.10
C ARG A 126 10.04 -4.15 -6.16
N ILE A 127 8.74 -4.35 -6.34
CA ILE A 127 7.73 -3.32 -6.13
C ILE A 127 7.17 -3.52 -4.73
N THR A 128 7.55 -2.63 -3.83
CA THR A 128 7.15 -2.64 -2.42
C THR A 128 5.81 -1.96 -2.18
N GLU A 129 5.31 -1.16 -3.14
CA GLU A 129 4.05 -0.43 -3.04
C GLU A 129 3.33 -0.30 -4.40
N PRO A 130 2.02 -0.60 -4.47
CA PRO A 130 1.20 -1.08 -3.36
C PRO A 130 1.48 -2.57 -3.04
N ARG A 131 1.29 -2.96 -1.78
CA ARG A 131 1.37 -4.35 -1.31
C ARG A 131 0.05 -5.08 -1.56
N LEU A 132 0.09 -6.40 -1.47
CA LEU A 132 -1.09 -7.26 -1.52
C LEU A 132 -1.30 -7.94 -0.17
N ALA A 133 -2.45 -7.70 0.46
CA ALA A 133 -2.96 -8.47 1.57
C ALA A 133 -3.88 -9.57 1.03
N VAL A 134 -3.42 -10.82 1.09
CA VAL A 134 -4.27 -11.98 0.80
C VAL A 134 -5.03 -12.33 2.07
N LEU A 135 -6.35 -12.30 1.96
CA LEU A 135 -7.27 -12.46 3.08
C LEU A 135 -7.38 -13.92 3.53
N VAL A 136 -7.50 -14.12 4.83
CA VAL A 136 -8.15 -15.31 5.39
C VAL A 136 -9.65 -15.20 5.08
N PRO A 137 -10.24 -16.13 4.31
CA PRO A 137 -11.65 -16.06 3.95
C PRO A 137 -12.56 -16.01 5.19
N PHE A 138 -13.64 -15.23 5.11
CA PHE A 138 -14.60 -15.09 6.22
C PHE A 138 -15.14 -16.45 6.69
N GLU A 139 -15.31 -17.37 5.76
CA GLU A 139 -15.89 -18.70 5.97
C GLU A 139 -15.03 -19.62 6.86
N LEU A 140 -13.76 -19.26 7.08
CA LEU A 140 -12.89 -19.99 8.02
C LEU A 140 -13.11 -19.57 9.49
N LYS A 141 -13.90 -18.53 9.74
CA LYS A 141 -14.31 -18.13 11.08
C LYS A 141 -15.24 -19.18 11.68
N LEU A 142 -14.89 -19.71 12.85
CA LEU A 142 -15.65 -20.70 13.59
C LEU A 142 -16.41 -20.03 14.73
N GLY A 143 -17.72 -19.84 14.56
CA GLY A 143 -18.56 -19.20 15.56
C GLY A 143 -18.08 -17.77 15.83
N SER A 144 -17.59 -17.47 17.04
CA SER A 144 -17.07 -16.14 17.40
C SER A 144 -15.57 -15.97 17.18
N THR A 145 -14.87 -16.95 16.60
CA THR A 145 -13.41 -17.00 16.65
C THR A 145 -12.77 -17.30 15.29
N LEU A 146 -11.56 -16.79 15.09
CA LEU A 146 -10.69 -17.16 13.98
C LEU A 146 -9.28 -17.39 14.54
N ASN A 147 -8.77 -18.62 14.44
CA ASN A 147 -7.46 -19.02 14.97
C ASN A 147 -7.17 -18.52 16.41
N GLY A 148 -8.17 -18.62 17.29
CA GLY A 148 -8.06 -18.22 18.71
C GLY A 148 -8.36 -16.75 19.00
N TYR A 149 -8.35 -15.86 18.00
CA TYR A 149 -8.75 -14.46 18.15
C TYR A 149 -10.28 -14.32 18.24
N GLN A 150 -10.78 -13.61 19.24
CA GLN A 150 -12.22 -13.38 19.41
C GLN A 150 -12.67 -12.24 18.50
N ILE A 151 -13.44 -12.58 17.48
CA ILE A 151 -14.09 -11.61 16.58
C ILE A 151 -15.53 -11.34 17.07
N GLY A 152 -16.23 -12.33 17.61
CA GLY A 152 -17.66 -12.24 17.87
C GLY A 152 -18.49 -12.62 16.65
N ARG A 153 -19.78 -12.33 16.67
CA ARG A 153 -20.70 -12.66 15.59
C ARG A 153 -21.21 -11.39 14.92
N TYR A 154 -21.23 -11.43 13.59
CA TYR A 154 -21.84 -10.40 12.76
C TYR A 154 -23.36 -10.47 12.85
N PRO A 155 -24.08 -9.36 12.64
CA PRO A 155 -25.54 -9.36 12.58
C PRO A 155 -26.12 -10.41 11.61
N ALA A 156 -25.48 -10.58 10.44
CA ALA A 156 -25.83 -11.60 9.44
C ALA A 156 -25.89 -13.03 10.02
N GLU A 157 -24.96 -13.36 10.92
CA GLU A 157 -24.87 -14.69 11.52
C GLU A 157 -25.97 -14.98 12.55
N TRP A 158 -26.64 -13.93 13.06
CA TRP A 158 -27.79 -14.12 13.97
C TRP A 158 -29.07 -14.40 13.20
N ALA A 159 -29.26 -13.72 12.06
CA ALA A 159 -30.46 -13.84 11.25
C ALA A 159 -30.51 -15.10 10.39
N HIS A 160 -29.40 -15.86 10.30
CA HIS A 160 -29.21 -16.94 9.31
C HIS A 160 -29.48 -16.45 7.87
N ASP A 161 -29.18 -15.17 7.63
CA ASP A 161 -29.33 -14.53 6.34
C ASP A 161 -27.99 -14.60 5.62
N GLU A 162 -27.87 -15.55 4.69
CA GLU A 162 -26.66 -15.73 3.88
C GLU A 162 -26.41 -14.56 2.91
N GLN A 163 -27.42 -13.71 2.68
CA GLN A 163 -27.34 -12.55 1.79
C GLN A 163 -26.98 -11.27 2.56
N ALA A 164 -27.03 -11.31 3.89
CA ALA A 164 -26.65 -10.18 4.71
C ALA A 164 -25.15 -9.88 4.59
N GLU A 165 -24.83 -8.60 4.71
CA GLU A 165 -23.49 -8.08 4.49
C GLU A 165 -22.47 -8.67 5.47
N ARG A 166 -21.28 -8.99 4.97
CA ARG A 166 -20.12 -9.47 5.74
C ARG A 166 -18.82 -9.11 5.01
N PRO A 167 -17.69 -9.00 5.73
CA PRO A 167 -16.39 -8.88 5.08
C PRO A 167 -16.12 -10.06 4.13
N ALA A 168 -15.40 -9.81 3.04
CA ALA A 168 -14.91 -10.89 2.17
C ALA A 168 -13.93 -11.83 2.90
N GLY A 169 -13.26 -11.31 3.93
CA GLY A 169 -12.29 -12.01 4.75
C GLY A 169 -11.54 -11.04 5.64
N PHE A 170 -10.44 -11.51 6.21
CA PHE A 170 -9.63 -10.75 7.15
C PHE A 170 -8.15 -10.83 6.79
N ALA A 171 -7.45 -9.70 6.83
CA ALA A 171 -6.00 -9.71 6.80
C ALA A 171 -5.47 -10.34 8.11
N GLU A 172 -4.56 -11.30 8.00
CA GLU A 172 -3.85 -11.88 9.16
C GLU A 172 -2.71 -10.94 9.58
N VAL A 173 -2.89 -10.24 10.69
CA VAL A 173 -1.94 -9.27 11.24
C VAL A 173 -1.16 -9.90 12.39
N ARG A 174 0.17 -9.84 12.31
CA ARG A 174 1.09 -10.13 13.43
C ARG A 174 1.71 -8.82 13.92
N GLU A 175 2.38 -8.87 15.06
CA GLU A 175 3.05 -7.69 15.63
C GLU A 175 4.02 -7.01 14.64
N ALA A 176 4.75 -7.80 13.85
CA ALA A 176 5.69 -7.30 12.85
C ALA A 176 5.02 -6.56 11.68
N ASP A 177 3.71 -6.72 11.48
CA ASP A 177 2.97 -6.13 10.36
C ASP A 177 2.37 -4.75 10.71
N LEU A 178 2.43 -4.34 11.97
CA LEU A 178 1.74 -3.15 12.48
C LEU A 178 2.18 -1.81 11.86
N ASP A 179 3.41 -1.76 11.33
CA ASP A 179 3.96 -0.58 10.67
C ASP A 179 3.84 -0.62 9.14
N LEU A 180 3.21 -1.65 8.57
CA LEU A 180 2.90 -1.66 7.14
C LEU A 180 1.90 -0.55 6.82
N GLN A 181 2.18 0.18 5.74
CA GLN A 181 1.34 1.26 5.26
C GLN A 181 0.10 0.72 4.55
N LEU A 182 -1.06 1.22 4.95
CA LEU A 182 -2.32 1.09 4.20
C LEU A 182 -2.45 2.22 3.19
N THR A 183 -2.06 3.42 3.60
CA THR A 183 -1.95 4.61 2.76
C THR A 183 -0.70 5.41 3.14
N ARG A 184 -0.53 6.62 2.58
CA ARG A 184 0.50 7.55 3.04
C ARG A 184 0.43 7.85 4.54
N HIS A 185 -0.78 8.05 5.09
CA HIS A 185 -0.98 8.50 6.48
C HIS A 185 -1.49 7.41 7.42
N ILE A 186 -2.00 6.29 6.89
CA ILE A 186 -2.64 5.23 7.68
C ILE A 186 -1.82 3.95 7.60
N LYS A 187 -1.62 3.31 8.75
CA LYS A 187 -0.94 2.04 8.94
C LYS A 187 -1.90 0.91 9.30
N VAL A 188 -1.43 -0.33 9.19
CA VAL A 188 -2.18 -1.53 9.61
C VAL A 188 -2.63 -1.44 11.06
N ARG A 189 -1.76 -0.92 11.96
CA ARG A 189 -2.10 -0.76 13.40
C ARG A 189 -3.37 0.06 13.64
N ASP A 190 -3.64 1.05 12.79
CA ASP A 190 -4.76 1.97 12.94
C ASP A 190 -6.11 1.27 12.71
N PHE A 191 -6.08 0.13 12.00
CA PHE A 191 -7.22 -0.74 11.79
C PHE A 191 -7.23 -1.97 12.71
N VAL A 192 -6.21 -2.20 13.53
CA VAL A 192 -6.28 -3.26 14.54
C VAL A 192 -7.23 -2.82 15.65
N THR A 193 -8.18 -3.69 16.01
CA THR A 193 -9.14 -3.37 17.08
C THR A 193 -8.43 -3.10 18.41
N HIS A 194 -8.77 -1.98 19.04
CA HIS A 194 -8.28 -1.54 20.35
C HIS A 194 -8.97 -2.28 21.51
N ASP A 195 -8.89 -3.60 21.51
CA ASP A 195 -9.37 -4.46 22.59
C ASP A 195 -8.24 -4.90 23.54
N ARG A 196 -8.62 -5.67 24.56
CA ARG A 196 -7.70 -6.19 25.59
C ARG A 196 -7.15 -7.57 25.26
N GLN A 197 -7.37 -8.09 24.05
CA GLN A 197 -6.90 -9.43 23.70
C GLN A 197 -5.38 -9.42 23.49
N THR A 198 -4.68 -10.39 24.06
CA THR A 198 -3.21 -10.51 23.92
C THR A 198 -2.79 -11.61 22.96
N VAL A 199 -3.74 -12.21 22.25
CA VAL A 199 -3.49 -13.30 21.29
C VAL A 199 -3.11 -12.74 19.93
N TRP A 200 -2.18 -13.44 19.27
CA TRP A 200 -1.77 -13.19 17.89
C TRP A 200 -1.83 -14.51 17.10
N PRO A 201 -2.07 -14.46 15.78
CA PRO A 201 -2.36 -13.26 14.99
C PRO A 201 -3.73 -12.62 15.32
N ARG A 202 -3.88 -11.35 14.95
CA ARG A 202 -5.16 -10.63 14.95
C ARG A 202 -5.69 -10.56 13.52
N TYR A 203 -7.00 -10.36 13.40
CA TYR A 203 -7.70 -10.39 12.11
C TYR A 203 -8.46 -9.09 11.89
N VAL A 204 -8.21 -8.46 10.74
CA VAL A 204 -8.71 -7.11 10.42
C VAL A 204 -9.42 -7.13 9.07
N ALA A 205 -10.64 -6.61 9.00
CA ALA A 205 -11.30 -6.30 7.74
C ALA A 205 -11.00 -4.86 7.34
N VAL A 206 -10.70 -4.61 6.07
CA VAL A 206 -10.45 -3.28 5.53
C VAL A 206 -11.08 -3.19 4.14
N ASP A 207 -11.88 -2.16 3.92
CA ASP A 207 -12.34 -1.79 2.58
C ASP A 207 -11.46 -0.65 2.06
N PRO A 208 -10.74 -0.82 0.94
CA PRO A 208 -9.83 0.21 0.45
C PRO A 208 -10.53 1.52 0.08
N ARG A 209 -11.86 1.55 -0.12
CA ARG A 209 -12.60 2.78 -0.43
C ARG A 209 -12.56 3.79 0.71
N VAL A 210 -12.60 3.36 1.97
CA VAL A 210 -12.52 4.30 3.11
C VAL A 210 -11.11 4.90 3.22
N LEU A 211 -10.09 4.10 2.96
CA LEU A 211 -8.69 4.55 2.91
C LEU A 211 -8.50 5.62 1.84
N ASP A 212 -8.97 5.34 0.63
CA ASP A 212 -8.88 6.23 -0.52
C ASP A 212 -9.62 7.55 -0.25
N LYS A 213 -10.83 7.46 0.31
CA LYS A 213 -11.63 8.63 0.71
C LYS A 213 -10.93 9.52 1.73
N ILE A 214 -10.28 8.96 2.74
CA ILE A 214 -9.59 9.75 3.78
C ILE A 214 -8.39 10.51 3.18
N GLU A 215 -7.62 9.88 2.29
CA GLU A 215 -6.54 10.55 1.56
C GLU A 215 -7.07 11.68 0.66
N LEU A 216 -8.20 11.47 -0.04
CA LEU A 216 -8.86 12.52 -0.81
C LEU A 216 -9.35 13.69 0.06
N VAL A 217 -9.81 13.40 1.29
CA VAL A 217 -10.20 14.43 2.26
C VAL A 217 -9.02 15.28 2.67
N MET A 218 -7.88 14.66 3.02
CA MET A 218 -6.65 15.39 3.35
C MET A 218 -6.14 16.22 2.17
N ARG A 219 -6.21 15.68 0.95
CA ARG A 219 -5.88 16.43 -0.28
C ARG A 219 -6.76 17.67 -0.45
N GLU A 220 -8.06 17.55 -0.19
CA GLU A 220 -8.97 18.69 -0.25
C GLU A 220 -8.69 19.72 0.87
N LEU A 221 -8.33 19.28 2.07
CA LEU A 221 -7.91 20.17 3.14
C LEU A 221 -6.64 20.95 2.75
N ALA A 222 -5.61 20.27 2.24
CA ALA A 222 -4.37 20.91 1.78
C ALA A 222 -4.67 21.94 0.68
N ARG A 223 -5.51 21.58 -0.29
CA ARG A 223 -5.96 22.49 -1.36
C ARG A 223 -6.64 23.74 -0.79
N ARG A 224 -7.46 23.62 0.25
CA ARG A 224 -8.12 24.76 0.90
C ARG A 224 -7.15 25.64 1.69
N ARG A 225 -6.05 25.08 2.21
CA ARG A 225 -4.93 25.84 2.80
C ARG A 225 -4.04 26.50 1.76
N GLY A 226 -4.17 26.13 0.48
CA GLY A 226 -3.26 26.58 -0.58
C GLY A 226 -1.92 25.84 -0.57
N GLU A 227 -1.90 24.63 -0.02
CA GLU A 227 -0.69 23.81 0.13
C GLU A 227 -0.67 22.67 -0.89
N GLU A 228 0.52 22.40 -1.42
CA GLU A 228 0.76 21.25 -2.30
C GLU A 228 1.06 19.97 -1.52
N ARG A 229 1.56 20.10 -0.28
CA ARG A 229 1.94 18.96 0.56
C ARG A 229 0.78 18.53 1.45
N MET A 230 0.58 17.22 1.54
CA MET A 230 -0.30 16.60 2.52
C MET A 230 0.55 16.20 3.73
N ASP A 231 0.96 17.20 4.50
CA ASP A 231 1.68 17.00 5.75
C ASP A 231 0.66 17.24 6.88
N PHE A 232 -0.12 16.20 7.19
CA PHE A 232 -1.13 16.22 8.25
C PHE A 232 -0.71 15.31 9.39
N ASP A 233 -1.00 15.74 10.62
CA ASP A 233 -1.09 14.82 11.75
C ASP A 233 -2.49 14.22 11.78
N VAL A 234 -2.56 12.89 11.79
CA VAL A 234 -3.80 12.11 11.73
C VAL A 234 -3.82 11.13 12.89
N GLU A 235 -4.73 11.35 13.83
CA GLU A 235 -5.01 10.39 14.88
C GLU A 235 -6.18 9.50 14.44
N VAL A 236 -5.91 8.21 14.24
CA VAL A 236 -6.96 7.21 14.01
C VAL A 236 -7.38 6.63 15.35
N HIS A 237 -8.55 7.03 15.84
CA HIS A 237 -9.10 6.52 17.10
C HIS A 237 -9.58 5.08 16.98
N SER A 238 -10.11 4.73 15.79
CA SER A 238 -10.59 3.38 15.50
C SER A 238 -10.76 3.17 14.00
N GLY A 239 -10.06 2.20 13.43
CA GLY A 239 -10.45 1.56 12.16
C GLY A 239 -11.42 0.40 12.43
N PHE A 240 -11.04 -0.83 12.07
CA PHE A 240 -11.91 -2.00 12.24
C PHE A 240 -12.18 -2.36 13.71
N ARG A 241 -13.45 -2.69 14.00
CA ARG A 241 -13.89 -3.20 15.29
C ARG A 241 -14.43 -4.61 15.13
N THR A 242 -13.90 -5.55 15.90
CA THR A 242 -14.54 -6.85 16.05
C THR A 242 -15.98 -6.67 16.58
N PRO A 243 -16.96 -7.46 16.10
CA PRO A 243 -18.32 -7.43 16.65
C PRO A 243 -18.39 -7.53 18.18
N ILE A 244 -17.55 -8.37 18.80
CA ILE A 244 -17.50 -8.49 20.27
C ILE A 244 -17.02 -7.19 20.93
N HIS A 245 -15.96 -6.56 20.41
CA HIS A 245 -15.48 -5.28 20.93
C HIS A 245 -16.53 -4.18 20.73
N ASN A 246 -17.11 -4.07 19.54
CA ASN A 246 -18.13 -3.06 19.25
C ASN A 246 -19.31 -3.16 20.22
N SER A 247 -19.79 -4.38 20.55
CA SER A 247 -20.89 -4.56 21.50
C SER A 247 -20.62 -3.99 22.91
N GLY A 248 -19.35 -3.83 23.28
CA GLY A 248 -18.93 -3.21 24.55
C GLY A 248 -18.69 -1.71 24.47
N VAL A 249 -18.70 -1.11 23.26
CA VAL A 249 -18.57 0.35 23.07
C VAL A 249 -19.92 1.00 23.31
N GLU A 250 -19.99 1.89 24.32
CA GLU A 250 -21.20 2.63 24.68
C GLU A 250 -21.76 3.41 23.48
N GLY A 251 -23.06 3.27 23.22
CA GLY A 251 -23.75 3.97 22.14
C GLY A 251 -23.44 3.47 20.72
N SER A 252 -22.63 2.43 20.55
CA SER A 252 -22.35 1.87 19.23
C SER A 252 -23.58 1.19 18.63
N ALA A 253 -23.76 1.37 17.32
CA ALA A 253 -24.78 0.66 16.56
C ALA A 253 -24.36 -0.82 16.39
N ARG A 254 -25.35 -1.74 16.43
CA ARG A 254 -25.11 -3.18 16.23
C ARG A 254 -24.60 -3.52 14.82
N ASP A 255 -24.99 -2.70 13.84
CA ASP A 255 -24.64 -2.77 12.43
C ASP A 255 -23.63 -1.67 12.04
N SER A 256 -22.81 -1.23 12.99
CA SER A 256 -21.78 -0.22 12.76
C SER A 256 -20.86 -0.59 11.59
N ARG A 257 -20.46 0.41 10.81
CA ARG A 257 -19.59 0.23 9.63
C ARG A 257 -18.16 -0.20 9.98
N HIS A 258 -17.71 0.08 11.21
CA HIS A 258 -16.43 -0.43 11.70
C HIS A 258 -16.33 -1.97 11.69
N LEU A 259 -17.45 -2.69 11.76
CA LEU A 259 -17.46 -4.16 11.70
C LEU A 259 -17.08 -4.68 10.32
N TYR A 260 -17.36 -3.90 9.27
CA TYR A 260 -17.18 -4.31 7.88
C TYR A 260 -15.85 -3.83 7.30
N GLY A 261 -15.11 -3.01 8.05
CA GLY A 261 -13.80 -2.50 7.65
C GLY A 261 -13.85 -1.26 6.75
N ASP A 262 -15.04 -0.70 6.53
CA ASP A 262 -15.26 0.45 5.64
C ASP A 262 -15.50 1.76 6.38
N ALA A 263 -15.10 1.83 7.67
CA ALA A 263 -15.18 3.03 8.50
C ALA A 263 -13.91 3.27 9.30
N ALA A 264 -13.62 4.55 9.55
CA ALA A 264 -12.62 4.98 10.50
C ALA A 264 -13.08 6.23 11.28
N ASP A 265 -12.70 6.29 12.55
CA ASP A 265 -12.83 7.47 13.40
C ASP A 265 -11.48 8.19 13.39
N VAL A 266 -11.45 9.40 12.82
CA VAL A 266 -10.20 10.17 12.60
C VAL A 266 -10.29 11.58 13.18
N ALA A 267 -9.23 12.02 13.85
CA ALA A 267 -9.00 13.42 14.16
C ALA A 267 -7.84 13.93 13.29
N ILE A 268 -8.04 15.04 12.60
CA ILE A 268 -7.10 15.61 11.64
C ILE A 268 -6.89 17.07 12.01
N ASP A 269 -5.64 17.51 12.14
CA ASP A 269 -5.30 18.93 12.29
C ASP A 269 -5.49 19.64 10.95
N ALA A 270 -6.72 20.10 10.72
CA ALA A 270 -7.17 20.58 9.43
C ALA A 270 -6.63 21.97 9.07
N ASP A 271 -6.31 22.81 10.07
CA ASP A 271 -5.72 24.13 9.83
C ASP A 271 -4.21 24.23 10.13
N GLY A 272 -3.61 23.18 10.69
CA GLY A 272 -2.16 23.04 10.86
C GLY A 272 -1.61 23.80 12.07
N ASP A 273 -2.46 24.15 13.05
CA ASP A 273 -2.06 24.89 14.24
C ASP A 273 -1.49 24.00 15.37
N GLY A 274 -1.43 22.69 15.13
CA GLY A 274 -0.96 21.66 16.07
C GLY A 274 -2.00 21.24 17.09
N LYS A 275 -3.27 21.63 16.94
CA LYS A 275 -4.36 21.27 17.87
C LYS A 275 -5.48 20.56 17.12
N LEU A 276 -6.05 19.58 17.81
CA LEU A 276 -7.23 18.87 17.33
C LEU A 276 -8.46 19.45 18.00
N THR A 277 -9.17 20.33 17.28
CA THR A 277 -10.36 21.03 17.78
C THR A 277 -11.62 20.63 17.02
N ILE A 278 -12.78 21.04 17.56
CA ILE A 278 -14.06 20.85 16.86
C ILE A 278 -14.15 21.65 15.56
N PHE A 279 -13.39 22.74 15.43
CA PHE A 279 -13.33 23.51 14.19
C PHE A 279 -12.64 22.72 13.08
N ASP A 280 -11.67 21.88 13.43
CA ASP A 280 -11.00 20.99 12.48
C ASP A 280 -11.95 19.90 11.99
N ALA A 281 -12.71 19.31 12.89
CA ALA A 281 -13.76 18.36 12.53
C ALA A 281 -14.81 18.97 11.57
N TYR A 282 -15.18 20.25 11.74
CA TYR A 282 -16.06 20.95 10.78
C TYR A 282 -15.40 21.20 9.42
N ARG A 283 -14.08 21.37 9.36
CA ARG A 283 -13.36 21.47 8.08
C ARG A 283 -13.27 20.11 7.39
N VAL A 284 -12.98 19.05 8.14
CA VAL A 284 -13.01 17.66 7.68
C VAL A 284 -14.38 17.33 7.11
N GLU A 285 -15.46 17.69 7.80
CA GLU A 285 -16.82 17.48 7.28
C GLU A 285 -17.05 18.15 5.92
N GLN A 286 -16.67 19.42 5.78
CA GLN A 286 -16.85 20.13 4.51
C GLN A 286 -15.98 19.56 3.39
N ALA A 287 -14.81 18.99 3.73
CA ALA A 287 -13.96 18.29 2.79
C ALA A 287 -14.57 16.95 2.37
N VAL A 288 -15.12 16.17 3.31
CA VAL A 288 -15.88 14.94 3.01
C VAL A 288 -17.05 15.21 2.07
N ASP A 289 -17.85 16.24 2.35
CA ASP A 289 -18.97 16.62 1.48
C ASP A 289 -18.49 17.05 0.07
N TRP A 290 -17.31 17.64 -0.04
CA TRP A 290 -16.72 17.98 -1.35
C TRP A 290 -16.22 16.74 -2.09
N VAL A 291 -15.51 15.85 -1.40
CA VAL A 291 -15.00 14.59 -1.94
C VAL A 291 -16.15 13.73 -2.46
N GLU A 292 -17.22 13.53 -1.69
CA GLU A 292 -18.36 12.71 -2.11
C GLU A 292 -19.12 13.30 -3.32
N ARG A 293 -19.04 14.62 -3.56
CA ARG A 293 -19.62 15.22 -4.78
C ARG A 293 -18.81 14.90 -6.03
N LEU A 294 -17.48 14.83 -5.90
CA LEU A 294 -16.58 14.49 -7.01
C LEU A 294 -16.45 12.98 -7.21
N HIS A 295 -16.64 12.21 -6.14
CA HIS A 295 -16.46 10.76 -6.03
C HIS A 295 -17.72 10.13 -5.40
N PRO A 296 -18.87 10.14 -6.10
CA PRO A 296 -20.13 9.61 -5.56
C PRO A 296 -20.04 8.12 -5.19
N GLU A 297 -19.14 7.36 -5.81
CA GLU A 297 -18.83 5.96 -5.48
C GLU A 297 -18.22 5.77 -4.08
N LEU A 298 -17.69 6.84 -3.47
CA LEU A 298 -17.14 6.86 -2.11
C LEU A 298 -18.14 7.43 -1.09
N ALA A 299 -19.39 7.66 -1.48
CA ALA A 299 -20.42 8.17 -0.57
C ALA A 299 -20.59 7.27 0.66
N GLY A 300 -20.80 7.89 1.82
CA GLY A 300 -21.05 7.14 3.04
C GLY A 300 -21.50 8.00 4.22
N GLY A 301 -21.42 7.40 5.40
CA GLY A 301 -21.70 8.05 6.67
C GLY A 301 -20.59 9.00 7.10
N LEU A 302 -21.00 10.12 7.68
CA LEU A 302 -20.12 11.06 8.37
C LEU A 302 -20.80 11.49 9.69
N GLY A 303 -20.09 11.25 10.78
CA GLY A 303 -20.49 11.70 12.11
C GLY A 303 -19.43 12.62 12.68
N VAL A 304 -19.82 13.77 13.23
CA VAL A 304 -18.88 14.64 13.98
C VAL A 304 -19.14 14.45 15.46
N TYR A 305 -18.10 14.08 16.18
CA TYR A 305 -18.15 13.75 17.60
C TYR A 305 -17.32 14.71 18.42
N SER A 306 -17.93 15.25 19.46
CA SER A 306 -17.22 16.08 20.44
C SER A 306 -17.81 15.84 21.82
N SER A 307 -16.97 15.48 22.78
CA SER A 307 -17.42 15.35 24.17
C SER A 307 -16.25 15.49 25.12
N ARG A 308 -16.54 15.74 26.40
CA ARG A 308 -15.52 15.69 27.46
C ARG A 308 -14.91 14.30 27.67
N ARG A 309 -15.49 13.25 27.08
CA ARG A 309 -15.01 11.86 27.18
C ARG A 309 -13.90 11.56 26.16
N PHE A 310 -13.80 12.35 25.09
CA PHE A 310 -12.78 12.19 24.06
C PHE A 310 -11.68 13.23 24.28
N SER A 311 -10.42 12.82 24.22
CA SER A 311 -9.28 13.74 24.32
C SER A 311 -9.27 14.75 23.18
N THR A 312 -9.74 14.33 22.00
CA THR A 312 -9.74 15.09 20.75
C THR A 312 -11.09 14.89 20.03
N PRO A 313 -11.76 15.96 19.55
CA PRO A 313 -12.90 15.83 18.65
C PRO A 313 -12.50 15.09 17.38
N TYR A 314 -13.41 14.26 16.85
CA TYR A 314 -13.11 13.40 15.70
C TYR A 314 -14.30 13.28 14.75
N CYS A 315 -14.01 12.82 13.54
CA CYS A 315 -14.98 12.50 12.52
C CYS A 315 -15.02 10.98 12.31
N HIS A 316 -16.20 10.39 12.46
CA HIS A 316 -16.52 9.09 11.84
C HIS A 316 -16.62 9.30 10.34
N ILE A 317 -15.88 8.54 9.53
CA ILE A 317 -15.97 8.53 8.07
C ILE A 317 -16.13 7.09 7.61
N ASP A 318 -17.14 6.81 6.79
CA ASP A 318 -17.28 5.51 6.12
C ASP A 318 -17.60 5.64 4.63
N ALA A 319 -17.50 4.51 3.91
CA ALA A 319 -17.76 4.39 2.48
C ALA A 319 -18.88 3.38 2.16
N ARG A 320 -19.95 3.37 2.98
CA ARG A 320 -21.05 2.38 2.90
C ARG A 320 -21.88 2.44 1.61
N GLY A 321 -21.63 3.39 0.71
CA GLY A 321 -22.38 3.60 -0.53
C GLY A 321 -23.65 4.44 -0.38
N GLU A 322 -24.00 4.85 0.84
CA GLU A 322 -25.18 5.68 1.13
C GLU A 322 -24.80 6.84 2.06
N ARG A 323 -25.15 8.06 1.65
CA ARG A 323 -24.88 9.27 2.42
C ARG A 323 -25.68 9.30 3.73
N LYS A 324 -24.99 9.33 4.88
CA LYS A 324 -25.60 9.53 6.21
C LYS A 324 -24.86 10.61 7.00
N ARG A 325 -25.57 11.44 7.77
CA ARG A 325 -24.99 12.53 8.56
C ARG A 325 -25.56 12.56 9.97
N TRP A 326 -24.69 12.72 10.97
CA TRP A 326 -25.12 12.84 12.36
C TRP A 326 -24.08 13.59 13.21
N ARG A 327 -24.45 13.83 14.46
CA ARG A 327 -23.63 14.42 15.51
C ARG A 327 -23.73 13.54 16.75
N GLY A 328 -22.66 13.44 17.52
CA GLY A 328 -22.62 12.66 18.75
C GLY A 328 -21.76 13.26 19.84
#